data_AF-A0A844FF51-F1
#
_entry.id   AF-A0A844FF51-F1
#
_cell.length_a   1.000
_cell.length_b   1.000
_cell.length_c   1.000
_cell.angle_alpha   90.00
_cell.angle_beta   90.00
_cell.angle_gamma   90.00
#
_symmetry.space_group_name_H-M   'P 1'
#
loop_
_entity.id
_entity.type
_entity.pdbx_description
1 polymer ?
#
loop_
_entity_poly.entity_id
_entity_poly.type
_entity_poly.pdbx_seq_one_letter_code
_entity_poly.pdbx_strand_id
1 'polypeptide(L)'
;MYDRDCNSIDDSQWIIEIIDQGEGFSKKMLKDGKNQLLMGKESRKRNGHHGLGLYIADTIIKKHNGELILSNSVNGGGKVIVKIPLLYK
;
A
#
# COMPACT_ATOMS: atom_id res chain seq x y z
N MET A 1 -6.30 -39.36 -12.50
CA MET A 1 -5.45 -38.56 -11.58
C MET A 1 -5.24 -37.21 -12.24
N TYR A 2 -6.04 -36.20 -11.88
CA TYR A 2 -5.71 -34.81 -12.14
C TYR A 2 -5.69 -34.13 -10.77
N ASP A 3 -4.56 -33.49 -10.48
CA ASP A 3 -4.29 -32.84 -9.21
C ASP A 3 -5.33 -31.77 -8.90
N ARG A 4 -5.72 -31.74 -7.63
CA ARG A 4 -6.57 -30.71 -7.04
C ARG A 4 -5.72 -29.46 -6.81
N ASP A 5 -5.79 -28.50 -7.72
CA ASP A 5 -5.47 -27.12 -7.36
C ASP A 5 -6.66 -26.54 -6.60
N CYS A 6 -6.64 -26.75 -5.28
CA CYS A 6 -7.50 -26.10 -4.32
C CYS A 6 -7.14 -24.61 -4.25
N ASN A 7 -7.60 -23.83 -5.22
CA ASN A 7 -7.73 -22.39 -5.04
C ASN A 7 -8.92 -22.14 -4.12
N SER A 8 -8.69 -22.27 -2.81
CA SER A 8 -9.57 -21.60 -1.86
C SER A 8 -9.37 -20.10 -2.06
N ILE A 9 -10.27 -19.47 -2.79
CA ILE A 9 -10.42 -18.02 -2.73
C ILE A 9 -10.74 -17.73 -1.27
N ASP A 10 -9.78 -17.15 -0.58
CA ASP A 10 -9.91 -16.74 0.80
C ASP A 10 -10.86 -15.54 0.86
N ASP A 11 -12.17 -15.80 0.95
CA ASP A 11 -13.25 -14.81 1.11
C ASP A 11 -13.17 -14.06 2.47
N SER A 12 -12.03 -14.11 3.16
CA SER A 12 -11.85 -13.54 4.49
C SER A 12 -11.36 -12.10 4.49
N GLN A 13 -11.13 -11.48 3.34
CA GLN A 13 -10.63 -10.11 3.24
C GLN A 13 -11.09 -9.36 1.98
N TRP A 14 -11.35 -8.05 2.13
CA TRP A 14 -11.45 -7.11 1.04
C TRP A 14 -10.05 -6.77 0.51
N ILE A 15 -9.87 -6.85 -0.80
CA ILE A 15 -8.65 -6.41 -1.49
C ILE A 15 -9.00 -5.25 -2.43
N ILE A 16 -8.34 -4.11 -2.24
CA ILE A 16 -8.48 -2.92 -3.09
C ILE A 16 -7.13 -2.65 -3.74
N GLU A 17 -7.11 -2.60 -5.07
CA GLU A 17 -5.91 -2.27 -5.85
C GLU A 17 -6.09 -0.92 -6.55
N ILE A 18 -5.11 -0.05 -6.38
CA ILE A 18 -5.03 1.25 -7.07
C ILE A 18 -3.71 1.31 -7.83
N ILE A 19 -3.77 1.66 -9.11
CA ILE A 19 -2.61 1.89 -9.97
C ILE A 19 -2.77 3.26 -10.62
N ASP A 20 -1.79 4.14 -10.46
CA ASP A 20 -1.72 5.40 -11.19
C ASP A 20 -0.93 5.26 -12.51
N GLN A 21 -0.89 6.33 -13.30
CA GLN A 21 -0.15 6.40 -14.58
C GLN A 21 1.12 7.26 -14.48
N GLY A 22 1.61 7.53 -13.26
CA GLY A 22 2.79 8.37 -13.03
C GLY A 22 4.12 7.61 -13.13
N GLU A 23 5.18 8.22 -12.61
CA GLU A 23 6.52 7.59 -12.55
C GLU A 23 6.62 6.47 -11.50
N GLY A 24 5.62 6.38 -10.61
CA GLY A 24 5.58 5.46 -9.49
C GLY A 24 6.45 5.88 -8.29
N PHE A 25 6.60 4.96 -7.35
CA PHE A 25 7.32 5.21 -6.10
C PHE A 25 8.83 5.06 -6.31
N SER A 26 9.59 6.00 -5.72
CA SER A 26 11.04 5.84 -5.59
C SER A 26 11.38 4.66 -4.67
N LYS A 27 12.60 4.11 -4.80
CA LYS A 27 13.09 3.03 -3.90
C LYS A 27 12.99 3.41 -2.42
N LYS A 28 13.23 4.68 -2.09
CA LYS A 28 13.12 5.24 -0.73
C LYS A 28 11.66 5.22 -0.25
N MET A 29 10.70 5.56 -1.10
CA MET A 29 9.27 5.48 -0.78
C MET A 29 8.77 4.04 -0.65
N LEU A 30 9.26 3.11 -1.47
CA LEU A 30 8.90 1.70 -1.31
C LEU A 30 9.38 1.13 0.04
N LYS A 31 10.54 1.58 0.52
CA LYS A 31 11.11 1.14 1.80
C LYS A 31 10.46 1.83 3.00
N ASP A 32 10.35 3.15 2.94
CA ASP A 32 10.02 3.97 4.11
C ASP A 32 8.70 4.74 3.96
N GLY A 33 7.97 4.60 2.85
CA GLY A 33 6.80 5.41 2.46
C GLY A 33 5.65 5.46 3.46
N LYS A 34 5.61 4.48 4.37
CA LYS A 34 4.63 4.36 5.45
C LYS A 34 5.13 4.94 6.79
N ASN A 35 6.37 5.40 6.87
CA ASN A 35 6.97 5.90 8.10
C ASN A 35 6.77 7.42 8.23
N GLN A 36 6.28 7.88 9.40
CA GLN A 36 6.22 9.31 9.74
C GLN A 36 7.59 10.01 9.58
N LEU A 37 8.68 9.28 9.79
CA LEU A 37 10.05 9.81 9.81
C LEU A 37 10.60 10.16 8.42
N LEU A 38 9.99 9.71 7.31
CA LEU A 38 10.36 10.19 5.97
C LEU A 38 10.19 11.71 5.84
N MET A 39 9.27 12.27 6.61
CA MET A 39 8.99 13.70 6.64
C MET A 39 10.08 14.53 7.31
N GLY A 40 10.96 13.89 8.11
CA GLY A 40 11.86 14.60 9.02
C GLY A 40 13.09 15.23 8.37
N LYS A 41 13.52 14.79 7.18
CA LYS A 41 14.82 15.23 6.63
C LYS A 41 14.78 15.89 5.26
N GLU A 42 13.81 15.59 4.38
CA GLU A 42 13.84 16.09 3.00
C GLU A 42 12.62 16.90 2.52
N SER A 43 11.50 16.88 3.23
CA SER A 43 10.28 17.57 2.80
C SER A 43 10.31 19.10 3.00
N ARG A 44 11.42 19.67 3.51
CA ARG A 44 11.55 21.13 3.73
C ARG A 44 11.84 21.94 2.46
N LYS A 45 12.12 21.31 1.31
CA LYS A 45 12.60 22.04 0.12
C LYS A 45 11.74 21.99 -1.15
N ARG A 46 10.58 21.32 -1.20
CA ARG A 46 9.72 21.36 -2.40
C ARG A 46 8.23 21.32 -2.06
N ASN A 47 7.56 22.42 -2.38
CA ASN A 47 6.12 22.62 -2.57
C ASN A 47 5.17 21.49 -2.10
N GLY A 48 4.60 21.67 -0.90
CA GLY A 48 3.17 21.48 -0.66
C GLY A 48 2.67 20.09 -0.26
N HIS A 49 3.44 19.01 -0.43
CA HIS A 49 2.98 17.68 -0.02
C HIS A 49 3.82 17.18 1.15
N HIS A 50 3.29 17.30 2.37
CA HIS A 50 3.95 16.86 3.59
C HIS A 50 4.23 15.35 3.66
N GLY A 51 3.86 14.55 2.66
CA GLY A 51 4.10 13.10 2.63
C GLY A 51 3.26 12.32 3.64
N LEU A 52 2.22 12.94 4.21
CA LEU A 52 1.39 12.34 5.25
C LEU A 52 0.33 11.36 4.75
N GLY A 53 -0.09 11.47 3.48
CA GLY A 53 -1.24 10.70 2.97
C GLY A 53 -1.09 9.20 3.16
N LEU A 54 0.07 8.64 2.77
CA LEU A 54 0.37 7.21 2.92
C LEU A 54 0.49 6.79 4.37
N TYR A 55 1.08 7.63 5.22
CA TYR A 55 1.17 7.36 6.66
C TYR A 55 -0.21 7.31 7.32
N ILE A 56 -1.08 8.27 7.02
CA ILE A 56 -2.45 8.31 7.54
C ILE A 56 -3.24 7.11 7.04
N ALA A 57 -3.16 6.79 5.75
CA ALA A 57 -3.81 5.62 5.17
C ALA A 57 -3.36 4.33 5.85
N ASP A 58 -2.04 4.10 5.96
CA ASP A 58 -1.47 2.92 6.63
C ASP A 58 -1.91 2.84 8.11
N THR A 59 -1.98 3.98 8.81
CA THR A 59 -2.46 4.04 10.20
C THR A 59 -3.93 3.62 10.32
N ILE A 60 -4.80 4.13 9.45
CA ILE A 60 -6.23 3.79 9.45
C ILE A 60 -6.42 2.31 9.08
N ILE A 61 -5.72 1.83 8.07
CA ILE A 61 -5.78 0.44 7.60
C ILE A 61 -5.34 -0.52 8.70
N LYS A 62 -4.23 -0.23 9.39
CA LYS A 62 -3.75 -1.03 10.52
C LYS A 62 -4.73 -1.05 11.70
N LYS A 63 -5.45 0.05 11.96
CA LYS A 63 -6.52 0.07 12.98
C LYS A 63 -7.68 -0.89 12.66
N HIS A 64 -7.87 -1.22 11.39
CA HIS A 64 -8.86 -2.20 10.93
C HIS A 64 -8.22 -3.58 10.69
N ASN A 65 -7.07 -3.87 11.31
CA ASN A 65 -6.30 -5.12 11.14
C ASN A 65 -5.90 -5.42 9.69
N GLY A 66 -5.83 -4.38 8.87
CA GLY A 66 -5.46 -4.47 7.47
C GLY A 66 -3.99 -4.26 7.19
N GLU A 67 -3.66 -4.36 5.91
CA GLU A 67 -2.33 -4.17 5.35
C GLU A 67 -2.39 -3.21 4.15
N LEU A 68 -1.51 -2.20 4.13
CA LEU A 68 -1.26 -1.38 2.94
C LEU A 68 0.07 -1.83 2.34
N ILE A 69 0.15 -2.08 1.04
CA ILE A 69 1.36 -2.51 0.33
C ILE A 69 1.65 -1.53 -0.81
N LEU A 70 2.92 -1.14 -0.95
CA LEU A 70 3.39 -0.25 -2.02
C LEU A 70 4.28 -1.04 -2.97
N SER A 71 4.06 -0.85 -4.27
CA SER A 71 4.86 -1.43 -5.35
C SER A 71 4.77 -0.52 -6.58
N ASN A 72 5.52 -0.80 -7.63
CA ASN A 72 5.32 -0.15 -8.93
C ASN A 72 4.76 -1.17 -9.92
N SER A 73 3.88 -0.72 -10.80
CA SER A 73 3.38 -1.56 -11.89
C SER A 73 4.46 -1.76 -12.95
N VAL A 74 4.41 -2.90 -13.64
CA VAL A 74 5.35 -3.25 -14.73
C VAL A 74 5.26 -2.24 -15.88
N ASN A 75 4.09 -1.64 -16.08
CA ASN A 75 3.82 -0.69 -17.16
C ASN A 75 4.07 0.77 -16.74
N GLY A 76 4.73 1.01 -15.61
CA GLY A 76 4.83 2.33 -14.98
C GLY A 76 3.70 2.60 -13.99
N GLY A 77 3.86 3.65 -13.18
CA GLY A 77 2.89 4.02 -12.15
C GLY A 77 3.11 3.39 -10.78
N GLY A 78 2.60 4.08 -9.77
CA GLY A 78 2.56 3.61 -8.38
C GLY A 78 1.39 2.66 -8.20
N LYS A 79 1.65 1.51 -7.58
CA LYS A 79 0.65 0.50 -7.23
C LYS A 79 0.51 0.39 -5.72
N VAL A 80 -0.73 0.56 -5.25
CA VAL A 80 -1.11 0.39 -3.84
C VAL A 80 -2.11 -0.75 -3.73
N ILE A 81 -1.83 -1.72 -2.86
CA ILE A 81 -2.80 -2.75 -2.47
C ILE A 81 -3.20 -2.51 -1.02
N VAL A 82 -4.50 -2.48 -0.75
CA VAL A 82 -5.06 -2.46 0.60
C VAL A 82 -5.80 -3.77 0.84
N LYS A 83 -5.50 -4.42 1.96
CA LYS A 83 -6.18 -5.62 2.43
C LYS A 83 -6.87 -5.33 3.75
N ILE A 84 -8.15 -5.65 3.89
CA ILE A 84 -8.93 -5.47 5.12
C ILE A 84 -9.68 -6.77 5.43
N PRO A 85 -9.49 -7.40 6.59
CA PRO A 85 -10.26 -8.56 6.99
C PRO A 85 -11.77 -8.27 7.01
N LEU A 86 -12.57 -9.23 6.50
CA LEU A 86 -14.04 -9.16 6.44
C LEU A 86 -14.71 -9.52 7.77
N LEU A 87 -14.01 -10.25 8.64
CA LEU A 87 -14.50 -10.69 9.94
C LEU A 87 -13.55 -10.21 11.04
N TYR A 88 -14.09 -9.43 11.97
CA TYR A 88 -13.43 -9.13 13.23
C TYR A 88 -13.60 -10.34 14.16
N LYS A 89 -12.51 -10.93 14.62
CA LYS A 89 -12.52 -11.94 15.69
C LYS A 89 -12.42 -11.26 17.04
#